data_AF-A0A2T1KFC4-F1
#
_entry.id   AF-A0A2T1KFC4-F1
#
_cell.length_a   1.000
_cell.length_b   1.000
_cell.length_c   1.000
_cell.angle_alpha   90.00
_cell.angle_beta   90.00
_cell.angle_gamma   90.00
#
_symmetry.space_group_name_H-M   'P 1'
#
loop_
_entity.id
_entity.type
_entity.pdbx_description
1 polymer ?
#
loop_
_entity_poly.entity_id
_entity_poly.type
_entity_poly.pdbx_seq_one_letter_code
_entity_poly.pdbx_strand_id
1 'polypeptide(L)' 'MGISIWQLLIVLGIVILLFGTKKLRNIGTDLGGAIRGFKKSMSDEEDKTDDQQPLEKQNAEQQQAQAEEKPREKQS' A
#
# COMPACT_ATOMS: atom_id res chain seq x y z
N MET A 1 -23.75 -25.90 -2.23
CA MET A 1 -22.59 -25.58 -1.38
C MET A 1 -21.82 -24.46 -2.06
N GLY A 2 -22.16 -23.20 -1.75
CA GLY A 2 -21.54 -22.03 -2.38
C GLY A 2 -20.15 -21.73 -1.81
N ILE A 3 -19.40 -20.89 -2.51
CA ILE A 3 -18.14 -20.34 -2.00
C ILE A 3 -18.49 -19.44 -0.82
N SER A 4 -18.20 -19.91 0.37
CA SER A 4 -18.42 -19.22 1.63
C SER A 4 -17.20 -18.33 1.91
N ILE A 5 -17.45 -17.11 2.39
CA ILE A 5 -16.42 -16.13 2.73
C ILE A 5 -15.36 -16.72 3.66
N TRP A 6 -15.77 -17.61 4.58
CA TRP A 6 -14.87 -18.32 5.49
C TRP A 6 -13.85 -19.23 4.77
N GLN A 7 -14.22 -19.87 3.66
CA GLN A 7 -13.28 -20.69 2.90
C GLN A 7 -12.29 -19.82 2.13
N LEU A 8 -12.73 -18.68 1.59
CA LEU A 8 -11.85 -17.71 0.93
C LEU A 8 -10.78 -17.16 1.89
N LEU A 9 -11.14 -16.85 3.14
CA LEU A 9 -10.16 -16.38 4.13
C LEU A 9 -9.11 -17.43 4.49
N ILE A 10 -9.52 -18.71 4.62
CA ILE A 10 -8.59 -19.81 4.89
C ILE A 10 -7.63 -20.00 3.71
N VAL A 11 -8.14 -20.02 2.48
CA VAL A 11 -7.31 -20.14 1.27
C VAL A 11 -6.36 -18.95 1.15
N LEU A 12 -6.85 -17.74 1.36
CA LEU A 12 -6.03 -16.52 1.36
C LEU A 12 -4.90 -16.61 2.39
N GLY A 13 -5.19 -17.07 3.62
CA GLY A 13 -4.18 -17.28 4.66
C GLY A 13 -3.06 -18.21 4.23
N ILE A 14 -3.38 -19.32 3.57
CA ILE A 14 -2.38 -20.28 3.06
C ILE A 14 -1.53 -19.61 1.95
N VAL A 15 -2.15 -18.91 1.01
CA VAL A 15 -1.43 -18.17 -0.04
C VAL A 15 -0.46 -17.16 0.57
N ILE A 16 -0.89 -16.40 1.59
CA ILE A 16 -0.02 -15.44 2.29
C ILE A 16 1.15 -16.14 2.98
N LEU A 17 0.95 -17.32 3.57
CA LEU A 17 2.03 -18.10 4.18
C LEU A 17 3.04 -18.59 3.15
N LEU A 18 2.59 -19.05 1.98
CA LEU A 18 3.45 -19.57 0.91
C LEU A 18 4.26 -18.48 0.23
N PHE A 19 3.62 -17.35 -0.10
CA PHE A 19 4.24 -16.24 -0.82
C PHE A 19 4.92 -15.23 0.12
N GLY A 20 4.54 -15.22 1.40
CA GLY A 20 4.98 -14.25 2.40
C GLY A 20 4.30 -12.88 2.23
N THR A 21 4.10 -12.16 3.35
CA THR A 21 3.47 -10.83 3.36
C THR A 21 4.31 -9.76 2.64
N LYS A 22 5.65 -9.90 2.61
CA LYS A 22 6.53 -8.94 1.91
C LYS A 22 6.28 -8.89 0.41
N LYS A 23 6.13 -10.05 -0.22
CA LYS A 23 5.93 -10.13 -1.67
C LYS A 23 4.52 -9.71 -2.07
N LEU A 24 3.53 -10.07 -1.25
CA LEU A 24 2.16 -9.61 -1.41
C LEU A 24 2.00 -8.10 -1.18
N ARG A 25 2.76 -7.51 -0.24
CA ARG A 25 2.75 -6.06 -0.02
C ARG A 25 3.32 -5.31 -1.21
N ASN A 26 4.48 -5.74 -1.74
CA ASN A 26 5.08 -5.06 -2.89
C ASN A 26 4.14 -5.09 -4.11
N ILE A 27 3.61 -6.27 -4.45
CA ILE A 27 2.67 -6.44 -5.58
C ILE A 27 1.32 -5.75 -5.28
N GLY A 28 0.88 -5.79 -4.02
CA GLY A 28 -0.36 -5.17 -3.57
C GLY A 28 -0.32 -3.64 -3.57
N THR A 29 0.84 -3.02 -3.35
CA THR A 29 1.02 -1.57 -3.49
C THR A 29 0.88 -1.16 -4.96
N ASP A 30 1.52 -1.89 -5.88
CA ASP A 30 1.48 -1.59 -7.31
C ASP A 30 0.07 -1.80 -7.90
N LEU A 31 -0.54 -2.95 -7.61
CA LEU A 31 -1.91 -3.27 -8.04
C LEU A 31 -2.94 -2.38 -7.33
N GLY A 32 -2.75 -2.11 -6.04
CA GLY A 32 -3.63 -1.27 -5.25
C GLY A 32 -3.64 0.18 -5.73
N GLY A 33 -2.48 0.72 -6.14
CA GLY A 33 -2.37 2.02 -6.77
C GLY A 33 -3.16 2.11 -8.08
N ALA A 34 -3.00 1.12 -8.97
CA ALA A 34 -3.72 1.05 -10.24
C ALA A 34 -5.24 0.94 -10.05
N ILE A 35 -5.70 0.06 -9.15
CA ILE A 35 -7.13 -0.12 -8.84
C ILE A 35 -7.72 1.12 -8.18
N ARG A 36 -6.96 1.82 -7.31
CA ARG A 36 -7.41 3.06 -6.68
C ARG A 36 -7.56 4.20 -7.69
N GLY A 37 -6.66 4.30 -8.66
CA GLY A 37 -6.78 5.23 -9.79
C GLY A 37 -8.01 4.93 -10.65
N PHE A 38 -8.22 3.66 -10.99
CA PHE A 38 -9.39 3.21 -11.77
C PHE A 38 -10.72 3.48 -11.04
N LYS A 39 -10.80 3.15 -9.73
CA LYS A 39 -11.99 3.47 -8.93
C LYS A 39 -12.20 4.98 -8.86
N LYS A 40 -11.12 5.76 -8.66
CA LYS A 40 -11.23 7.21 -8.59
C LYS A 40 -11.74 7.80 -9.90
N SER A 41 -11.22 7.39 -11.06
CA SER A 41 -11.73 7.88 -12.36
C SER A 41 -13.17 7.45 -12.63
N MET A 42 -13.54 6.24 -12.24
CA MET A 42 -14.90 5.75 -12.42
C MET A 42 -15.91 6.46 -11.51
N SER A 43 -15.50 6.75 -10.26
CA SER A 43 -16.30 7.60 -9.36
C SER A 43 -16.29 9.06 -9.78
N ASP A 44 -15.21 9.62 -10.34
CA ASP A 44 -15.18 11.01 -10.87
C ASP A 44 -16.14 11.21 -12.05
N GLU A 45 -16.47 10.15 -12.80
CA GLU A 45 -17.51 10.18 -13.83
C GLU A 45 -18.94 10.13 -13.26
N GLU A 46 -19.12 9.51 -12.09
CA GLU A 46 -20.41 9.42 -11.37
C GLU A 46 -20.65 10.63 -10.43
N ASP A 47 -19.59 11.22 -9.85
CA ASP A 47 -19.60 12.28 -8.83
C ASP A 47 -19.27 13.68 -9.40
N LYS A 48 -19.53 13.97 -10.69
CA LYS A 48 -19.52 15.37 -11.21
C LYS A 48 -20.63 16.26 -10.64
N THR A 49 -21.11 15.96 -9.43
CA THR A 49 -22.06 16.79 -8.69
C THR A 49 -21.58 17.14 -7.27
N ASP A 50 -20.48 16.58 -6.74
CA ASP A 50 -20.01 16.96 -5.39
C ASP A 50 -18.48 16.93 -5.27
N ASP A 51 -17.91 18.13 -5.14
CA ASP A 51 -16.51 18.45 -4.87
C ASP A 51 -15.87 17.54 -3.79
N GLN A 52 -14.70 16.94 -4.08
CA GLN A 52 -13.49 16.96 -3.22
C GLN A 52 -12.34 16.06 -3.72
N GLN A 53 -11.22 16.69 -4.05
CA GLN A 53 -9.86 16.11 -3.95
C GLN A 53 -9.14 16.81 -2.79
N PRO A 54 -8.33 16.12 -1.95
CA PRO A 54 -7.02 15.61 -2.38
C PRO A 54 -6.52 14.34 -1.65
N LEU A 55 -5.83 13.42 -2.33
CA LEU A 55 -5.04 12.38 -1.65
C LEU A 55 -3.68 12.22 -2.32
N GLU A 56 -2.79 13.14 -1.98
CA GLU A 56 -1.35 12.95 -2.05
C GLU A 56 -0.83 12.62 -0.63
N LYS A 57 0.26 11.84 -0.57
CA LYS A 57 1.12 11.53 0.60
C LYS A 57 0.75 10.30 1.45
N GLN A 58 1.38 9.17 1.11
CA GLN A 58 2.17 8.36 2.06
C GLN A 58 2.79 7.16 1.32
N ASN A 59 4.11 7.16 1.15
CA ASN A 59 5.04 6.09 1.58
C ASN A 59 6.42 6.27 0.89
N ALA A 60 7.29 7.11 1.47
CA ALA A 60 8.73 7.07 1.20
C ALA A 60 9.56 7.42 2.45
N GLU A 61 9.02 7.15 3.65
CA GLU A 61 9.76 7.23 4.92
C GLU A 61 9.77 5.86 5.60
N GLN A 62 10.52 4.92 5.02
CA GLN A 62 11.12 3.80 5.75
C GLN A 62 12.47 3.43 5.11
N GLN A 63 13.45 4.31 5.31
CA GLN A 63 14.87 3.97 5.33
C GLN A 63 15.58 4.83 6.39
N GLN A 64 15.05 4.80 7.62
CA GLN A 64 15.85 5.04 8.81
C GLN A 64 16.58 3.73 9.15
N ALA A 65 17.82 3.62 8.66
CA ALA A 65 18.84 2.72 9.18
C ALA A 65 20.23 3.26 8.80
N GLN A 66 20.55 4.48 9.24
CA GLN A 66 21.91 4.97 9.51
C GLN A 66 21.85 6.45 9.96
N ALA A 67 21.65 6.66 11.25
CA ALA A 67 22.11 7.84 11.96
C ALA A 67 22.79 7.35 13.25
N GLU A 68 23.87 8.02 13.63
CA GLU A 68 24.87 7.73 14.69
C GLU A 68 25.88 6.64 14.29
N GLU A 69 27.05 7.01 13.75
CA GLU A 69 28.10 7.69 14.52
C GLU A 69 28.64 8.97 13.82
N LYS A 70 28.35 10.14 14.42
CA LYS A 70 29.08 11.42 14.26
C LYS A 70 30.14 11.43 15.39
N PRO A 71 31.34 12.04 15.30
CA PRO A 71 31.55 13.30 14.61
C PRO A 71 32.92 13.57 13.94
N ARG A 72 32.86 14.50 12.98
CA ARG A 72 34.00 15.19 12.38
C ARG A 72 34.82 15.95 13.43
N GLU A 73 36.13 15.84 13.25
CA GLU A 73 37.19 16.81 13.58
C GLU A 73 36.77 18.28 13.56
N LYS A 74 37.38 19.04 14.47
CA LYS A 74 37.87 20.43 14.34
C LYS A 74 36.85 21.49 13.91
N GLN A 75 36.47 22.35 14.86
CA GLN A 75 36.78 23.79 14.82
C GLN A 75 36.23 24.49 16.07
N SER A 76 37.05 25.43 16.56
CA SER A 76 36.87 26.35 17.70
C SER A 76 37.22 25.85 19.09
#